data_AF-A0A1I1UZU6-F1
#
_entry.id   AF-A0A1I1UZU6-F1
#
_cell.length_a   1.000
_cell.length_b   1.000
_cell.length_c   1.000
_cell.angle_alpha   90.00
_cell.angle_beta   90.00
_cell.angle_gamma   90.00
#
_symmetry.space_group_name_H-M   'P 1'
#
loop_
_entity.id
_entity.type
_entity.pdbx_description
1 polymer ?
#
loop_
_entity_poly.entity_id
_entity_poly.type
_entity_poly.pdbx_seq_one_letter_code
_entity_poly.pdbx_strand_id
1 'polypeptide(L)' 'MIVIEISAFVMVMLGWSIIRVQKFRSLNQPNAAVLYSCLMGICAISGSLLIAHVPLPSTTTPLRIIFEPFGEMILQQ' A
#
# COMPACT_ATOMS: atom_id res chain seq x y z
N MET A 1 1.15 -5.57 22.37
CA MET A 1 -0.12 -5.93 21.69
C MET A 1 0.01 -5.50 20.23
N ILE A 2 0.40 -6.42 19.34
CA ILE A 2 0.64 -6.13 17.90
C ILE A 2 -0.59 -5.52 17.22
N VAL A 3 -1.79 -5.92 17.65
CA VAL A 3 -3.08 -5.43 17.14
C VAL A 3 -3.26 -3.92 17.34
N ILE A 4 -2.77 -3.36 18.45
CA ILE A 4 -2.91 -1.92 18.73
C ILE A 4 -2.09 -1.10 17.74
N GLU A 5 -0.85 -1.51 17.45
CA GLU A 5 0.01 -0.79 16.51
C GLU A 5 -0.53 -0.85 15.08
N ILE A 6 -1.02 -2.01 14.65
CA ILE A 6 -1.68 -2.15 13.35
C ILE A 6 -2.93 -1.26 13.30
N SER A 7 -3.76 -1.27 14.34
CA SER A 7 -4.99 -0.47 14.37
C SER A 7 -4.71 1.04 14.34
N ALA A 8 -3.70 1.50 15.07
CA ALA A 8 -3.28 2.90 15.09
C ALA A 8 -2.69 3.31 13.74
N PHE A 9 -1.82 2.47 13.16
CA PHE A 9 -1.26 2.68 11.83
C PHE A 9 -2.36 2.81 10.77
N VAL A 10 -3.28 1.84 10.72
CA VAL A 10 -4.40 1.83 9.77
C VAL A 10 -5.30 3.06 9.96
N MET A 11 -5.61 3.45 11.20
CA MET A 11 -6.42 4.65 11.48
C MET A 11 -5.77 5.93 10.94
N VAL A 12 -4.49 6.15 11.25
CA VAL A 12 -3.75 7.35 10.79
C VAL A 12 -3.64 7.36 9.27
N MET A 13 -3.34 6.20 8.67
CA MET A 13 -3.12 6.08 7.24
C MET A 13 -4.42 6.26 6.44
N LEU A 14 -5.54 5.69 6.92
CA LEU A 14 -6.87 5.91 6.34
C LEU A 14 -7.31 7.37 6.49
N GLY A 15 -7.14 7.97 7.67
CA GLY A 15 -7.47 9.37 7.90
C GLY A 15 -6.74 10.30 6.93
N TRP A 16 -5.43 10.11 6.78
CA TRP A 16 -4.61 10.89 5.84
C TRP A 16 -5.02 10.64 4.38
N SER A 17 -5.28 9.38 4.03
CA SER A 17 -5.68 8.99 2.68
C SER A 17 -7.01 9.64 2.29
N ILE A 18 -8.01 9.65 3.18
CA ILE A 18 -9.31 10.28 2.94
C ILE A 18 -9.16 11.78 2.71
N ILE A 19 -8.36 12.47 3.52
CA ILE A 19 -8.09 13.91 3.36
C ILE A 19 -7.45 14.19 2.00
N ARG A 20 -6.49 13.38 1.56
CA ARG A 20 -5.85 13.54 0.25
C ARG A 20 -6.76 13.22 -0.91
N VAL A 21 -7.54 12.14 -0.84
CA VAL A 21 -8.50 11.75 -1.87
C VAL A 21 -9.58 12.84 -2.05
N GLN A 22 -10.06 13.43 -0.95
CA GLN A 22 -10.97 14.57 -1.02
C GLN A 22 -10.31 15.78 -1.70
N LYS A 23 -9.03 16.04 -1.44
CA LYS A 23 -8.28 17.10 -2.11
C LYS A 23 -8.15 16.85 -3.63
N PHE A 24 -7.88 15.61 -4.05
CA PHE A 24 -7.83 15.23 -5.47
C PHE A 24 -9.22 15.28 -6.14
N ARG A 25 -10.30 14.94 -5.43
CA ARG A 25 -11.68 15.14 -5.92
C ARG A 25 -12.00 16.62 -6.09
N SER A 26 -11.60 17.48 -5.15
CA SER A 26 -11.78 18.93 -5.27
C SER A 26 -11.01 19.53 -6.45
N LEU A 27 -9.90 18.91 -6.85
CA LEU A 27 -9.10 19.30 -8.01
C LEU A 27 -9.61 18.66 -9.32
N ASN A 28 -10.72 17.92 -9.28
CA ASN A 28 -11.35 17.26 -10.42
C ASN A 28 -10.41 16.33 -11.21
N GLN A 29 -9.43 15.72 -10.53
CA GLN A 29 -8.45 14.79 -11.10
C GLN A 29 -8.74 13.34 -10.67
N PRO A 30 -9.76 12.68 -11.25
CA PRO A 30 -10.17 11.34 -10.86
C PRO A 30 -9.06 10.30 -11.08
N ASN A 31 -8.28 10.44 -12.16
CA ASN A 31 -7.18 9.52 -12.47
C ASN A 31 -6.08 9.57 -11.40
N ALA A 32 -5.74 10.77 -10.91
CA ALA A 32 -4.76 10.93 -9.85
C ALA A 32 -5.27 10.37 -8.51
N ALA A 33 -6.57 10.53 -8.22
CA ALA A 33 -7.19 9.96 -7.03
C ALA A 33 -7.17 8.42 -7.04
N VAL A 34 -7.46 7.80 -8.20
CA VAL A 34 -7.40 6.34 -8.37
C VAL A 34 -5.98 5.83 -8.17
N LEU A 35 -5.00 6.44 -8.87
CA LEU A 35 -3.59 6.04 -8.74
C LEU A 35 -3.09 6.19 -7.31
N TYR A 36 -3.42 7.30 -6.65
CA TYR A 36 -3.09 7.54 -5.25
C TYR A 36 -3.71 6.49 -4.33
N SER A 37 -5.00 6.17 -4.51
CA SER A 37 -5.69 5.18 -3.69
C SER A 37 -5.10 3.76 -3.84
N CYS A 38 -4.73 3.36 -5.06
CA CYS A 38 -4.05 2.09 -5.31
C CYS A 38 -2.69 2.03 -4.61
N LEU A 39 -1.86 3.07 -4.80
CA LEU A 39 -0.54 3.14 -4.16
C LEU A 39 -0.65 3.09 -2.64
N MET A 40 -1.59 3.87 -2.09
CA MET A 40 -1.83 3.93 -0.66
C MET A 40 -2.33 2.58 -0.11
N GLY A 41 -3.17 1.86 -0.86
CA GLY A 41 -3.62 0.51 -0.50
C GLY A 41 -2.45 -0.48 -0.41
N ILE A 42 -1.55 -0.48 -1.41
CA ILE A 42 -0.36 -1.34 -1.40
C ILE A 42 0.55 -1.01 -0.21
N CYS A 43 0.79 0.27 0.06
CA CYS A 43 1.55 0.70 1.22
C CYS A 43 0.89 0.32 2.55
N ALA A 44 -0.44 0.38 2.65
CA ALA A 44 -1.18 0.00 3.85
C ALA A 44 -1.02 -1.50 4.15
N ILE A 45 -1.15 -2.34 3.12
CA ILE A 45 -0.99 -3.79 3.22
C ILE A 45 0.45 -4.13 3.62
N SER A 46 1.43 -3.53 2.94
CA SER A 46 2.86 -3.77 3.21
C SER A 46 3.26 -3.32 4.63
N GLY A 47 2.84 -2.12 5.06
CA GLY A 47 3.11 -1.61 6.40
C GLY A 47 2.45 -2.44 7.50
N SER A 48 1.21 -2.90 7.26
CA SER A 48 0.53 -3.79 8.21
C SER A 48 1.22 -5.14 8.34
N LEU A 49 1.74 -5.69 7.22
CA LEU A 49 2.49 -6.94 7.20
C LEU A 49 3.83 -6.83 7.94
N LEU A 50 4.50 -5.68 7.82
CA LEU A 50 5.74 -5.37 8.54
C LEU A 50 5.51 -5.26 10.06
N ILE A 51 4.47 -4.52 10.48
CA ILE A 51 4.12 -4.34 11.90
C ILE A 51 3.64 -5.65 12.53
N ALA A 52 2.97 -6.51 11.75
CA ALA A 52 2.52 -7.81 12.22
C ALA A 52 3.70 -8.75 12.58
N HIS A 53 4.95 -8.38 12.31
CA HIS A 53 6.16 -9.17 12.60
C HIS A 53 5.99 -10.63 12.17
N VAL A 54 5.20 -10.84 11.10
CA VAL A 54 5.09 -12.14 10.45
C VAL A 54 6.53 -12.50 10.09
N PRO A 55 7.04 -13.68 10.46
CA PRO A 55 8.36 -14.12 10.04
C PRO A 55 8.31 -14.28 8.52
N LEU A 56 8.53 -13.16 7.82
CA LEU A 56 8.66 -13.08 6.39
C LEU A 56 10.00 -13.79 6.13
N PRO A 57 9.98 -14.99 5.54
CA PRO A 57 11.22 -15.71 5.25
C PRO A 57 11.96 -14.85 4.24
N SER A 58 12.94 -14.08 4.71
CA SER A 58 13.75 -13.14 3.93
C SER A 58 12.94 -12.03 3.25
N THR A 59 13.38 -10.80 3.42
CA THR A 59 12.83 -9.56 2.82
C THR A 59 12.70 -9.63 1.27
N THR A 60 13.27 -10.64 0.64
CA THR A 60 13.25 -10.93 -0.79
C THR A 60 12.01 -11.70 -1.27
N THR A 61 11.39 -12.55 -0.47
CA THR A 61 10.33 -13.47 -0.93
C THR A 61 9.00 -12.78 -1.27
N PRO A 62 8.41 -11.92 -0.41
CA PRO A 62 7.15 -11.25 -0.73
C PRO A 62 7.32 -10.19 -1.82
N LEU A 63 8.47 -9.52 -1.84
CA LEU A 63 8.82 -8.57 -2.91
C LEU A 63 8.93 -9.30 -4.25
N ARG A 64 9.58 -10.47 -4.28
CA ARG A 64 9.69 -11.31 -5.47
C ARG A 64 8.32 -11.77 -5.95
N ILE A 65 7.41 -12.24 -5.10
CA ILE A 65 6.07 -12.65 -5.52
C ILE A 65 5.27 -11.49 -6.16
N ILE A 66 5.43 -10.25 -5.67
CA ILE A 66 4.71 -9.08 -6.21
C ILE A 66 5.40 -8.54 -7.48
N PHE A 67 6.74 -8.51 -7.52
CA PHE A 67 7.51 -7.91 -8.60
C PHE A 67 7.87 -8.88 -9.73
N GLU A 68 7.85 -10.19 -9.51
CA GLU A 68 8.11 -11.22 -10.55
C GLU A 68 7.07 -11.17 -11.69
N PRO A 69 5.74 -11.08 -11.46
CA PRO A 69 4.78 -10.93 -12.56
C PRO A 69 4.88 -9.57 -13.27
N PHE A 70 5.24 -8.50 -12.55
CA PHE A 70 5.50 -7.19 -13.15
C PHE A 70 6.79 -7.19 -14.00
N GLY A 71 7.83 -7.88 -13.55
CA GLY A 71 9.09 -8.04 -14.27
C GLY A 71 8.92 -8.83 -15.57
N GLU A 72 8.18 -9.93 -15.53
CA GLU A 72 7.85 -10.73 -16.73
C GLU A 72 7.05 -9.91 -17.76
N MET A 73 6.07 -9.11 -17.31
CA MET A 73 5.31 -8.23 -18.21
C MET A 73 6.18 -7.18 -18.92
N ILE A 74 7.24 -6.70 -18.26
CA ILE A 74 8.16 -5.70 -18.83
C ILE A 74 9.18 -6.35 -19.76
N LEU A 75 9.62 -7.59 -19.46
CA LEU A 75 10.59 -8.33 -20.27
C LEU A 75 9.99 -8.91 -21.57
N GLN A 76 8.67 -9.07 -21.64
CA GLN A 76 7.95 -9.54 -22.83
C GLN A 76 7.55 -8.42 -23.81
N GLN A 77 8.02 -7.18 -23.59
CA GLN A 77 7.98 -6.08 -24.57
C GLN A 77 9.27 -5.99 -25.37
#